data_AF-A0A2G5C1B8-F1
#
_entry.id   AF-A0A2G5C1B8-F1
#
_cell.length_a   1.000
_cell.length_b   1.000
_cell.length_c   1.000
_cell.angle_alpha   90.00
_cell.angle_beta   90.00
_cell.angle_gamma   90.00
#
_symmetry.space_group_name_H-M   'P 1'
#
loop_
_entity.id
_entity.type
_entity.pdbx_description
1 polymer ?
#
loop_
_entity_poly.entity_id
_entity_poly.type
_entity_poly.pdbx_seq_one_letter_code
_entity_poly.pdbx_strand_id
1 'polypeptide(L)'
;MHPPVSPNPEWRALMDEMAIIATEKYRSVVFKEPRFVEYFCRATPELEYGRMNIGSRPSKRKPSGGIESLRAIPWIFAWTQTRFHLPVWLGFGAAFKHVIEKDIKNLHMLQAMYNEWPFFRVTIDLIEMVFAKGDPGIAALYDKLLVSEELWSFGERLRADYEQTKSLLLTIAAHKDLLEEGPYLKQRLRLRDSYITTLNVLQAYTLKRIRDPSYHVTLRPHLSKEIMDSSKPAAELVKLNPTSEYAPGLEDTLILTMKGVAAGLQNTG
;
A
#
# COMPACT_ATOMS: atom_id res chain seq x y z
N MET A 1 -0.24 -13.46 -34.59
CA MET A 1 -0.87 -12.64 -33.54
C MET A 1 -2.16 -12.09 -34.09
N HIS A 2 -3.31 -12.49 -33.56
CA HIS A 2 -4.56 -11.80 -33.84
C HIS A 2 -4.59 -10.52 -32.99
N PRO A 3 -4.93 -9.35 -33.58
CA PRO A 3 -5.07 -8.13 -32.80
C PRO A 3 -6.19 -8.30 -31.76
N PRO A 4 -6.11 -7.63 -30.60
CA PRO A 4 -7.18 -7.68 -29.60
C PRO A 4 -8.49 -7.15 -30.20
N VAL A 5 -9.60 -7.64 -29.68
CA VAL A 5 -10.94 -7.23 -30.09
C VAL A 5 -11.13 -5.73 -29.81
N SER A 6 -11.62 -4.99 -30.81
CA SER A 6 -12.01 -3.59 -30.63
C SER A 6 -13.19 -3.51 -29.66
N PRO A 7 -13.16 -2.64 -28.63
CA PRO A 7 -14.25 -2.57 -27.67
C PRO A 7 -15.54 -2.04 -28.30
N ASN A 8 -16.66 -2.64 -27.91
CA ASN A 8 -18.00 -2.19 -28.28
C ASN A 8 -18.22 -0.72 -27.88
N PRO A 9 -19.06 0.04 -28.61
CA PRO A 9 -19.37 1.43 -28.26
C PRO A 9 -19.90 1.61 -26.82
N GLU A 10 -20.70 0.65 -26.35
CA GLU A 10 -21.24 0.63 -24.98
C GLU A 10 -20.14 0.46 -23.91
N TRP A 11 -19.12 -0.36 -24.15
CA TRP A 11 -17.99 -0.52 -23.24
C TRP A 11 -17.15 0.75 -23.15
N ARG A 12 -16.97 1.45 -24.27
CA ARG A 12 -16.28 2.74 -24.30
C ARG A 12 -17.05 3.79 -23.50
N ALA A 13 -18.35 3.91 -23.74
CA ALA A 13 -19.21 4.85 -23.02
C ALA A 13 -19.21 4.58 -21.50
N LEU A 14 -19.27 3.31 -21.10
CA LEU A 14 -19.20 2.92 -19.68
C LEU A 14 -17.85 3.28 -19.06
N MET A 15 -16.74 3.04 -19.78
CA MET A 15 -15.40 3.44 -19.33
C MET A 15 -15.24 4.96 -19.21
N ASP A 16 -15.79 5.74 -20.14
CA ASP A 16 -15.75 7.21 -20.10
C ASP A 16 -16.46 7.73 -18.84
N GLU A 17 -17.64 7.17 -18.53
CA GLU A 17 -18.39 7.51 -17.31
C GLU A 17 -17.62 7.11 -16.03
N MET A 18 -17.14 5.87 -15.97
CA MET A 18 -16.36 5.38 -14.82
C MET A 18 -15.09 6.20 -14.58
N ALA A 19 -14.40 6.63 -15.63
CA ALA A 19 -13.18 7.41 -15.52
C ALA A 19 -13.40 8.76 -14.83
N ILE A 20 -14.53 9.42 -15.09
CA ILE A 20 -14.91 10.69 -14.44
C ILE A 20 -15.12 10.45 -12.94
N ILE A 21 -15.92 9.45 -12.57
CA ILE A 21 -16.24 9.13 -11.17
C ILE A 21 -15.01 8.69 -10.39
N ALA A 22 -14.20 7.79 -10.97
CA ALA A 22 -12.96 7.32 -10.35
C ALA A 22 -11.98 8.47 -10.10
N THR A 23 -11.82 9.36 -11.08
CA THR A 23 -10.95 10.54 -10.98
C THR A 23 -11.45 11.50 -9.91
N GLU A 24 -12.76 11.74 -9.83
CA GLU A 24 -13.35 12.60 -8.82
C GLU A 24 -13.10 12.04 -7.41
N LYS A 25 -13.40 10.75 -7.18
CA LYS A 25 -13.17 10.08 -5.89
C LYS A 25 -11.70 10.08 -5.51
N TYR A 26 -10.80 9.75 -6.45
CA TYR A 26 -9.36 9.81 -6.20
C TYR A 26 -8.94 11.21 -5.79
N ARG A 27 -9.37 12.23 -6.53
CA ARG A 27 -8.97 13.62 -6.26
C ARG A 27 -9.60 14.18 -4.99
N SER A 28 -10.81 13.77 -4.64
CA SER A 28 -11.46 14.22 -3.40
C SER A 28 -10.68 13.78 -2.17
N VAL A 29 -10.14 12.56 -2.19
CA VAL A 29 -9.31 12.03 -1.11
C VAL A 29 -7.88 12.57 -1.17
N VAL A 30 -7.22 12.54 -2.33
CA VAL A 30 -5.77 12.80 -2.42
C VAL A 30 -5.43 14.28 -2.44
N PHE A 31 -6.29 15.11 -3.05
CA PHE A 31 -6.00 16.53 -3.27
C PHE A 31 -6.96 17.49 -2.57
N LYS A 32 -8.23 17.11 -2.36
CA LYS A 32 -9.22 18.01 -1.75
C LYS A 32 -9.36 17.84 -0.23
N GLU A 33 -9.08 16.66 0.31
CA GLU A 33 -9.10 16.42 1.77
C GLU A 33 -7.90 17.12 2.43
N PRO A 34 -8.12 18.17 3.25
CA PRO A 34 -7.04 19.01 3.77
C PRO A 34 -6.04 18.24 4.65
N ARG A 35 -6.52 17.22 5.37
CA ARG A 35 -5.68 16.43 6.29
C ARG A 35 -5.07 15.18 5.64
N PHE A 36 -5.21 15.01 4.32
CA PHE A 36 -4.69 13.84 3.63
C PHE A 36 -3.17 13.68 3.75
N VAL A 37 -2.43 14.78 3.53
CA VAL A 37 -0.96 14.74 3.58
C VAL A 37 -0.48 14.43 5.00
N GLU A 38 -1.15 14.97 6.01
CA GLU A 38 -0.86 14.63 7.41
C GLU A 38 -1.08 13.14 7.66
N TYR A 39 -2.25 12.61 7.29
CA TYR A 39 -2.55 11.19 7.42
C TYR A 39 -1.52 10.32 6.69
N PHE A 40 -1.19 10.65 5.43
CA PHE A 40 -0.22 9.92 4.62
C PHE A 40 1.17 9.85 5.29
N CYS A 41 1.70 10.98 5.76
CA CYS A 41 3.00 11.04 6.42
C CYS A 41 3.04 10.26 7.74
N ARG A 42 1.89 10.15 8.43
CA ARG A 42 1.76 9.42 9.69
C ARG A 42 1.54 7.92 9.47
N ALA A 43 0.62 7.55 8.60
CA ALA A 43 0.23 6.17 8.34
C ALA A 43 1.31 5.38 7.57
N THR A 44 2.20 6.06 6.84
CA THR A 44 3.23 5.42 6.00
C THR A 44 4.66 5.81 6.42
N PRO A 45 5.69 5.06 6.00
CA PRO A 45 7.09 5.42 6.24
C PRO A 45 7.67 6.40 5.19
N GLU A 46 6.86 7.23 4.54
CA GLU A 46 7.34 8.12 3.45
C GLU A 46 8.43 9.09 3.91
N LEU A 47 8.29 9.67 5.10
CA LEU A 47 9.24 10.64 5.63
C LEU A 47 10.61 10.01 5.87
N GLU A 48 10.63 8.79 6.43
CA GLU A 48 11.85 8.04 6.69
C GLU A 48 12.49 7.55 5.40
N TYR A 49 11.68 7.10 4.42
CA TYR A 49 12.21 6.72 3.10
C TYR A 49 12.98 7.87 2.43
N GLY A 50 12.48 9.11 2.55
CA GLY A 50 13.16 10.29 2.00
C GLY A 50 14.43 10.71 2.73
N ARG A 51 14.58 10.34 4.01
CA ARG A 51 15.75 10.64 4.85
C ARG A 51 16.82 9.55 4.79
N MET A 52 16.42 8.31 4.53
CA MET A 52 17.30 7.16 4.51
C MET A 52 17.95 6.98 3.14
N ASN A 53 19.21 6.55 3.10
CA ASN A 53 19.98 6.26 1.88
C ASN A 53 19.48 4.98 1.15
N ILE A 54 18.17 4.81 1.00
CA ILE A 54 17.53 3.68 0.32
C ILE A 54 17.31 4.01 -1.15
N GLY A 55 16.90 5.25 -1.45
CA GLY A 55 16.66 5.73 -2.81
C GLY A 55 17.85 6.55 -3.34
N SER A 56 18.17 6.39 -4.63
CA SER A 56 19.20 7.20 -5.30
C SER A 56 18.75 8.61 -5.68
N ARG A 57 17.45 8.91 -5.52
CA ARG A 57 16.79 10.11 -6.03
C ARG A 57 15.96 10.78 -4.93
N PRO A 58 15.86 12.12 -4.92
CA PRO A 58 14.97 12.83 -4.00
C PRO A 58 13.52 12.36 -4.14
N SER A 59 12.81 12.21 -3.02
CA SER A 59 11.41 11.76 -2.99
C SER A 59 10.45 12.78 -3.59
N LYS A 60 10.72 14.07 -3.37
CA LYS A 60 9.93 15.19 -3.91
C LYS A 60 10.70 16.00 -4.95
N ARG A 61 9.97 16.59 -5.90
CA ARG A 61 10.48 17.58 -6.86
C ARG A 61 10.70 18.94 -6.20
N LYS A 62 9.85 19.32 -5.25
CA LYS A 62 9.93 20.53 -4.43
C LYS A 62 9.75 20.14 -2.96
N PRO A 63 10.70 20.41 -2.05
CA PRO A 63 10.61 19.98 -0.66
C PRO A 63 9.36 20.49 0.09
N SER A 64 8.93 21.71 -0.21
CA SER A 64 7.74 22.35 0.39
C SER A 64 6.41 22.03 -0.30
N GLY A 65 6.42 21.22 -1.36
CA GLY A 65 5.19 20.91 -2.11
C GLY A 65 4.32 19.84 -1.44
N GLY A 66 3.03 19.87 -1.75
CA GLY A 66 2.05 18.86 -1.36
C GLY A 66 2.28 17.55 -2.12
N ILE A 67 1.22 16.74 -2.22
CA ILE A 67 1.29 15.46 -2.91
C ILE A 67 1.67 15.60 -4.39
N GLU A 68 1.34 16.71 -5.06
CA GLU A 68 1.74 16.97 -6.45
C GLU A 68 3.26 17.06 -6.66
N SER A 69 4.02 17.28 -5.58
CA SER A 69 5.48 17.32 -5.64
C SER A 69 6.12 15.94 -5.44
N LEU A 70 5.37 14.98 -4.90
CA LEU A 70 5.85 13.62 -4.64
C LEU A 70 6.02 12.86 -5.95
N ARG A 71 7.11 12.10 -6.08
CA ARG A 71 7.34 11.25 -7.26
C ARG A 71 6.56 9.95 -7.15
N ALA A 72 6.25 9.35 -8.30
CA ALA A 72 5.48 8.11 -8.37
C ALA A 72 6.11 6.94 -7.59
N ILE A 73 7.43 6.77 -7.63
CA ILE A 73 8.10 5.67 -6.90
C ILE A 73 7.88 5.81 -5.38
N PRO A 74 8.22 6.93 -4.71
CA PRO A 74 7.89 7.15 -3.30
C PRO A 74 6.41 6.98 -2.98
N TRP A 75 5.52 7.44 -3.88
CA TRP A 75 4.08 7.32 -3.70
C TRP A 75 3.62 5.87 -3.58
N ILE A 76 3.95 5.04 -4.58
CA ILE A 76 3.61 3.62 -4.56
C ILE A 76 4.34 2.90 -3.42
N PHE A 77 5.62 3.19 -3.22
CA PHE A 77 6.45 2.52 -2.22
C PHE A 77 5.88 2.69 -0.81
N ALA A 78 5.54 3.91 -0.41
CA ALA A 78 5.04 4.20 0.93
C ALA A 78 3.77 3.41 1.27
N TRP A 79 2.81 3.32 0.36
CA TRP A 79 1.57 2.56 0.57
C TRP A 79 1.74 1.05 0.42
N THR A 80 2.73 0.61 -0.34
CA THR A 80 3.10 -0.80 -0.44
C THR A 80 3.72 -1.29 0.87
N GLN A 81 4.54 -0.46 1.52
CA GLN A 81 5.12 -0.80 2.82
C GLN A 81 4.08 -1.09 3.91
N THR A 82 2.90 -0.46 3.85
CA THR A 82 1.85 -0.60 4.88
C THR A 82 0.78 -1.62 4.52
N ARG A 83 0.97 -2.39 3.44
CA ARG A 83 0.00 -3.38 2.93
C ARG A 83 -1.35 -2.78 2.52
N PHE A 84 -1.40 -1.46 2.32
CA PHE A 84 -2.68 -0.77 2.03
C PHE A 84 -2.88 -0.49 0.55
N HIS A 85 -1.80 -0.26 -0.20
CA HIS A 85 -1.82 -0.12 -1.67
C HIS A 85 -2.83 0.90 -2.22
N LEU A 86 -3.17 1.93 -1.44
CA LEU A 86 -4.14 2.98 -1.80
C LEU A 86 -4.04 3.50 -3.25
N PRO A 87 -2.83 3.75 -3.80
CA PRO A 87 -2.70 4.31 -5.15
C PRO A 87 -3.24 3.42 -6.27
N VAL A 88 -3.35 2.11 -6.04
CA VAL A 88 -3.70 1.14 -7.10
C VAL A 88 -5.20 1.00 -7.26
N TRP A 89 -5.95 1.04 -6.16
CA TRP A 89 -7.39 0.73 -6.16
C TRP A 89 -8.29 1.93 -5.91
N LEU A 90 -7.76 3.04 -5.37
CA LEU A 90 -8.59 4.20 -5.02
C LEU A 90 -9.30 4.78 -6.25
N GLY A 91 -10.62 4.84 -6.19
CA GLY A 91 -11.50 5.32 -7.26
C GLY A 91 -12.30 4.21 -7.94
N PHE A 92 -11.77 2.98 -8.01
CA PHE A 92 -12.45 1.85 -8.65
C PHE A 92 -13.77 1.51 -7.97
N GLY A 93 -13.78 1.37 -6.64
CA GLY A 93 -14.99 1.03 -5.90
C GLY A 93 -16.12 2.04 -6.11
N ALA A 94 -15.81 3.34 -6.13
CA ALA A 94 -16.79 4.38 -6.39
C ALA A 94 -17.34 4.31 -7.82
N ALA A 95 -16.47 4.10 -8.82
CA ALA A 95 -16.88 3.98 -10.22
C ALA A 95 -17.75 2.74 -10.46
N PHE A 96 -17.34 1.57 -9.97
CA PHE A 96 -18.12 0.33 -10.08
C PHE A 96 -19.48 0.47 -9.40
N LYS A 97 -19.49 0.96 -8.16
CA LYS A 97 -20.73 1.16 -7.41
C LYS A 97 -21.69 2.07 -8.17
N HIS A 98 -21.20 3.21 -8.66
CA HIS A 98 -22.02 4.19 -9.36
C HIS A 98 -22.69 3.59 -10.60
N VAL A 99 -21.93 2.94 -11.47
CA VAL A 99 -22.50 2.42 -12.72
C VAL A 99 -23.43 1.23 -12.49
N ILE A 100 -23.16 0.38 -11.49
CA ILE A 100 -24.04 -0.74 -11.13
C ILE A 100 -25.35 -0.24 -10.53
N GLU A 101 -25.31 0.80 -9.69
CA GLU A 101 -26.53 1.42 -9.11
C GLU A 101 -27.36 2.16 -10.16
N LYS A 102 -26.73 2.71 -11.20
CA LYS A 102 -27.40 3.41 -12.29
C LYS A 102 -28.24 2.49 -13.18
N ASP A 103 -27.72 1.30 -13.51
CA ASP A 103 -28.45 0.25 -14.22
C ASP A 103 -27.86 -1.12 -13.87
N ILE A 104 -28.68 -2.03 -13.37
CA ILE A 104 -28.26 -3.40 -13.00
C ILE A 104 -27.65 -4.16 -14.20
N LYS A 105 -28.04 -3.82 -15.43
CA LYS A 105 -27.46 -4.39 -16.66
C LYS A 105 -25.97 -4.07 -16.79
N ASN A 106 -25.49 -2.99 -16.18
CA ASN A 106 -24.07 -2.63 -16.22
C ASN A 106 -23.21 -3.66 -15.48
N LEU A 107 -23.74 -4.37 -14.48
CA LEU A 107 -23.01 -5.47 -13.86
C LEU A 107 -22.71 -6.58 -14.88
N HIS A 108 -23.72 -7.00 -15.66
CA HIS A 108 -23.53 -7.99 -16.71
C HIS A 108 -22.58 -7.48 -17.81
N MET A 109 -22.63 -6.19 -18.13
CA MET A 109 -21.70 -5.57 -19.07
C MET A 109 -20.25 -5.61 -18.56
N LEU A 110 -20.00 -5.29 -17.28
CA LEU A 110 -18.68 -5.37 -16.66
C LEU A 110 -18.15 -6.81 -16.63
N GLN A 111 -19.02 -7.78 -16.35
CA GLN A 111 -18.67 -9.21 -16.41
C GLN A 111 -18.32 -9.65 -17.83
N ALA A 112 -19.07 -9.19 -18.85
CA ALA A 112 -18.74 -9.45 -20.25
C ALA A 112 -17.40 -8.81 -20.63
N MET A 113 -17.16 -7.54 -20.24
CA MET A 113 -15.88 -6.87 -20.45
C MET A 113 -14.72 -7.65 -19.81
N TYR A 114 -14.89 -8.19 -18.60
CA TYR A 114 -13.86 -9.02 -17.96
C TYR A 114 -13.55 -10.31 -18.72
N ASN A 115 -14.56 -10.95 -19.30
CA ASN A 115 -14.38 -12.21 -20.02
C ASN A 115 -13.90 -12.04 -21.46
N GLU A 116 -14.32 -10.96 -22.12
CA GLU A 116 -14.20 -10.82 -23.57
C GLU A 116 -13.23 -9.71 -23.99
N TRP A 117 -12.91 -8.76 -23.10
CA TRP A 117 -12.03 -7.64 -23.40
C TRP A 117 -10.68 -7.74 -22.69
N PRO A 118 -9.59 -8.12 -23.41
CA PRO A 118 -8.28 -8.32 -22.79
C PRO A 118 -7.75 -7.12 -22.00
N PHE A 119 -8.03 -5.89 -22.45
CA PHE A 119 -7.63 -4.67 -21.73
C PHE A 119 -8.29 -4.57 -20.35
N PHE A 120 -9.59 -4.83 -20.26
CA PHE A 120 -10.31 -4.76 -18.99
C PHE A 120 -9.90 -5.91 -18.08
N ARG A 121 -9.79 -7.13 -18.62
CA ARG A 121 -9.28 -8.30 -17.88
C ARG A 121 -7.95 -8.03 -17.20
N VAL A 122 -6.91 -7.65 -17.95
CA VAL A 122 -5.57 -7.45 -17.35
C VAL A 122 -5.54 -6.29 -16.35
N THR A 123 -6.42 -5.30 -16.51
CA THR A 123 -6.57 -4.20 -15.55
C THR A 123 -7.14 -4.70 -14.23
N ILE A 124 -8.21 -5.50 -14.28
CA ILE A 124 -8.83 -6.11 -13.10
C ILE A 124 -7.88 -7.11 -12.43
N ASP A 125 -7.22 -7.98 -13.22
CA ASP A 125 -6.27 -8.98 -12.72
C ASP A 125 -5.10 -8.34 -11.95
N LEU A 126 -4.60 -7.18 -12.42
CA LEU A 126 -3.57 -6.43 -11.71
C LEU A 126 -4.07 -5.94 -10.35
N ILE A 127 -5.27 -5.37 -10.29
CA ILE A 127 -5.86 -4.86 -9.05
C ILE A 127 -6.14 -6.02 -8.09
N GLU A 128 -6.65 -7.15 -8.58
CA GLU A 128 -6.89 -8.36 -7.80
C GLU A 128 -5.59 -8.91 -7.18
N MET A 129 -4.51 -8.95 -7.96
CA MET A 129 -3.18 -9.33 -7.48
C MET A 129 -2.69 -8.40 -6.37
N VAL A 130 -2.95 -7.09 -6.48
CA VAL A 130 -2.58 -6.13 -5.44
C VAL A 130 -3.45 -6.29 -4.19
N PHE A 131 -4.74 -6.58 -4.33
CA PHE A 131 -5.58 -6.95 -3.18
C PHE A 131 -5.08 -8.21 -2.48
N ALA A 132 -4.61 -9.23 -3.23
CA ALA A 132 -4.03 -10.44 -2.65
C ALA A 132 -2.71 -10.19 -1.90
N LYS A 133 -2.06 -9.05 -2.14
CA LYS A 133 -0.88 -8.59 -1.39
C LYS A 133 -1.22 -7.68 -0.22
N GLY A 134 -2.45 -7.13 -0.19
CA GLY A 134 -2.88 -6.19 0.82
C GLY A 134 -3.39 -6.84 2.11
N ASP A 135 -3.33 -6.09 3.20
CA ASP A 135 -3.85 -6.49 4.50
C ASP A 135 -4.35 -5.24 5.26
N PRO A 136 -5.68 -5.00 5.29
CA PRO A 136 -6.23 -3.84 5.99
C PRO A 136 -6.11 -3.93 7.51
N GLY A 137 -5.89 -5.13 8.08
CA GLY A 137 -5.59 -5.30 9.50
C GLY A 137 -4.20 -4.78 9.86
N ILE A 138 -3.20 -5.06 9.01
CA ILE A 138 -1.87 -4.45 9.14
C ILE A 138 -1.94 -2.95 8.91
N ALA A 139 -2.65 -2.46 7.91
CA ALA A 139 -2.84 -1.02 7.72
C ALA A 139 -3.46 -0.34 8.97
N ALA A 140 -4.45 -0.99 9.61
CA ALA A 140 -5.06 -0.50 10.85
C ALA A 140 -4.08 -0.50 12.04
N LEU A 141 -3.12 -1.44 12.10
CA LEU A 141 -2.07 -1.42 13.11
C LEU A 141 -1.16 -0.18 12.95
N TYR A 142 -0.78 0.18 11.72
CA TYR A 142 0.00 1.40 11.47
C TYR A 142 -0.77 2.64 11.93
N ASP A 143 -2.06 2.72 11.62
CA ASP A 143 -2.91 3.82 12.07
C ASP A 143 -2.93 3.92 13.60
N LYS A 144 -3.23 2.80 14.28
CA LYS A 144 -3.31 2.77 15.74
C LYS A 144 -2.01 3.18 16.44
N LEU A 145 -0.87 2.86 15.84
CA LEU A 145 0.44 3.13 16.44
C LEU A 145 1.00 4.52 16.10
N LEU A 146 0.71 5.05 14.91
CA LEU A 146 1.44 6.17 14.32
C LEU A 146 0.56 7.38 13.98
N VAL A 147 -0.75 7.20 13.83
CA VAL A 147 -1.70 8.25 13.44
C VAL A 147 -2.40 8.79 14.69
N SER A 148 -2.62 10.11 14.71
CA SER A 148 -3.39 10.77 15.77
C SER A 148 -4.85 10.29 15.80
N GLU A 149 -5.44 10.21 16.99
CA GLU A 149 -6.81 9.70 17.17
C GLU A 149 -7.85 10.47 16.34
N GLU A 150 -7.64 11.78 16.14
CA GLU A 150 -8.48 12.66 15.32
C GLU A 150 -8.57 12.26 13.83
N LEU A 151 -7.65 11.43 13.35
CA LEU A 151 -7.57 10.95 11.98
C LEU A 151 -7.93 9.46 11.83
N TRP A 152 -8.21 8.75 12.93
CA TRP A 152 -8.57 7.32 12.86
C TRP A 152 -9.84 7.09 12.05
N SER A 153 -10.87 7.92 12.22
CA SER A 153 -12.11 7.84 11.43
C SER A 153 -11.89 8.07 9.94
N PHE A 154 -10.83 8.81 9.55
CA PHE A 154 -10.45 8.94 8.15
C PHE A 154 -9.82 7.65 7.62
N GLY A 155 -8.87 7.06 8.36
CA GLY A 155 -8.28 5.77 8.00
C GLY A 155 -9.29 4.62 7.95
N GLU A 156 -10.27 4.60 8.87
CA GLU A 156 -11.38 3.65 8.87
C GLU A 156 -12.24 3.77 7.61
N ARG A 157 -12.57 4.99 7.18
CA ARG A 157 -13.28 5.23 5.92
C ARG A 157 -12.50 4.71 4.71
N LEU A 158 -11.18 4.92 4.67
CA LEU A 158 -10.35 4.39 3.59
C LEU A 158 -10.33 2.85 3.58
N ARG A 159 -10.28 2.21 4.76
CA ARG A 159 -10.37 0.73 4.86
C ARG A 159 -11.74 0.20 4.47
N ALA A 160 -12.81 0.93 4.75
CA ALA A 160 -14.15 0.59 4.27
C ALA A 160 -14.23 0.68 2.74
N ASP A 161 -13.65 1.73 2.13
CA ASP A 161 -13.53 1.87 0.68
C ASP A 161 -12.69 0.72 0.07
N TYR A 162 -11.62 0.28 0.74
CA TYR A 162 -10.81 -0.88 0.34
C TYR A 162 -11.67 -2.16 0.26
N GLU A 163 -12.41 -2.48 1.32
CA GLU A 163 -13.23 -3.70 1.37
C GLU A 163 -14.39 -3.67 0.37
N GLN A 164 -15.03 -2.51 0.19
CA GLN A 164 -16.06 -2.32 -0.83
C GLN A 164 -15.49 -2.51 -2.23
N THR A 165 -14.32 -1.92 -2.52
CA THR A 165 -13.68 -2.06 -3.83
C THR A 165 -13.31 -3.51 -4.12
N LYS A 166 -12.74 -4.22 -3.12
CA LYS A 166 -12.40 -5.64 -3.22
C LYS A 166 -13.63 -6.50 -3.52
N SER A 167 -14.75 -6.27 -2.82
CA SER A 167 -16.00 -7.01 -3.01
C SER A 167 -16.64 -6.77 -4.39
N LEU A 168 -16.65 -5.52 -4.86
CA LEU A 168 -17.17 -5.19 -6.20
C LEU A 168 -16.30 -5.81 -7.29
N LEU A 169 -14.98 -5.78 -7.13
CA LEU A 169 -14.05 -6.41 -8.07
C LEU A 169 -14.30 -7.91 -8.19
N LEU A 170 -14.43 -8.63 -7.06
CA LEU A 170 -14.72 -10.07 -7.08
C LEU A 170 -16.08 -10.38 -7.73
N THR A 171 -17.08 -9.53 -7.50
CA THR A 171 -18.40 -9.64 -8.15
C THR A 171 -18.31 -9.48 -9.68
N ILE A 172 -17.48 -8.55 -10.15
CA ILE A 172 -17.25 -8.30 -11.59
C ILE A 172 -16.44 -9.45 -12.22
N ALA A 173 -15.42 -9.96 -11.54
CA ALA A 173 -14.63 -11.11 -12.00
C ALA A 173 -15.38 -12.44 -11.87
N ALA A 174 -16.51 -12.46 -11.15
CA ALA A 174 -17.24 -13.67 -10.76
C ALA A 174 -16.38 -14.67 -9.96
N HIS A 175 -15.43 -14.16 -9.19
CA HIS A 175 -14.58 -14.96 -8.28
C HIS A 175 -15.18 -14.97 -6.87
N LYS A 176 -15.08 -16.10 -6.16
CA LYS A 176 -15.46 -16.20 -4.74
C LYS A 176 -14.36 -15.69 -3.82
N ASP A 177 -13.11 -15.92 -4.21
CA ASP A 177 -11.91 -15.48 -3.49
C ASP A 177 -10.91 -14.83 -4.43
N LEU A 178 -10.04 -13.99 -3.87
CA LEU A 178 -8.92 -13.41 -4.62
C LEU A 178 -8.04 -14.49 -5.25
N LEU A 179 -7.65 -14.24 -6.50
CA LEU A 179 -6.79 -15.08 -7.34
C LEU A 179 -7.36 -16.49 -7.52
N GLU A 180 -8.68 -16.61 -7.71
CA GLU A 180 -9.35 -17.90 -7.94
C GLU A 180 -8.81 -18.61 -9.20
N GLU A 181 -8.68 -17.88 -10.31
CA GLU A 181 -8.08 -18.40 -11.56
C GLU A 181 -6.54 -18.53 -11.49
N GLY A 182 -5.89 -18.05 -10.42
CA GLY A 182 -4.43 -17.95 -10.27
C GLY A 182 -3.84 -18.71 -9.07
N PRO A 183 -4.11 -20.02 -8.87
CA PRO A 183 -3.74 -20.74 -7.65
C PRO A 183 -2.23 -20.77 -7.38
N TYR A 184 -1.40 -20.86 -8.42
CA TYR A 184 0.07 -20.82 -8.29
C TYR A 184 0.56 -19.48 -7.75
N LEU A 185 -0.01 -18.37 -8.24
CA LEU A 185 0.32 -17.04 -7.73
C LEU A 185 -0.15 -16.89 -6.28
N LYS A 186 -1.39 -17.31 -5.99
CA LYS A 186 -1.98 -17.31 -4.64
C LYS A 186 -1.11 -18.05 -3.63
N GLN A 187 -0.64 -19.25 -3.97
CA GLN A 187 0.25 -20.04 -3.12
C GLN A 187 1.59 -19.30 -2.88
N ARG A 188 2.20 -18.75 -3.93
CA ARG A 188 3.48 -18.03 -3.82
C ARG A 188 3.39 -16.79 -2.95
N LEU A 189 2.29 -16.05 -3.01
CA LEU A 189 2.06 -14.89 -2.15
C LEU A 189 1.88 -15.32 -0.69
N ARG A 190 1.05 -16.34 -0.45
CA ARG A 190 0.78 -16.87 0.90
C ARG A 190 2.04 -17.35 1.62
N LEU A 191 2.99 -17.96 0.90
CA LEU A 191 4.26 -18.41 1.48
C LEU A 191 5.18 -17.26 1.91
N ARG A 192 4.99 -16.05 1.37
CA ARG A 192 5.78 -14.86 1.74
C ARG A 192 5.17 -14.11 2.91
N ASP A 193 3.85 -14.20 3.09
CA ASP A 193 3.09 -13.37 4.02
C ASP A 193 3.60 -13.42 5.46
N SER A 194 3.94 -14.60 6.00
CA SER A 194 4.42 -14.71 7.39
C SER A 194 5.68 -13.87 7.64
N TYR A 195 6.61 -13.85 6.69
CA TYR A 195 7.84 -13.07 6.79
C TYR A 195 7.56 -11.58 6.64
N ILE A 196 6.77 -11.21 5.63
CA ILE A 196 6.43 -9.81 5.36
C ILE A 196 5.67 -9.21 6.55
N THR A 197 4.69 -9.94 7.09
CA THR A 197 3.87 -9.52 8.24
C THR A 197 4.72 -9.31 9.48
N THR A 198 5.69 -10.19 9.75
CA THR A 198 6.64 -10.01 10.86
C THR A 198 7.42 -8.69 10.70
N LEU A 199 7.89 -8.41 9.48
CA LEU A 199 8.59 -7.16 9.18
C LEU A 199 7.68 -5.93 9.27
N ASN A 200 6.39 -6.04 8.90
CA ASN A 200 5.43 -4.95 9.02
C ASN A 200 5.18 -4.56 10.49
N VAL A 201 4.95 -5.53 11.36
CA VAL A 201 4.75 -5.27 12.79
C VAL A 201 6.03 -4.64 13.38
N LEU A 202 7.20 -5.20 13.08
CA LEU A 202 8.48 -4.65 13.51
C LEU A 202 8.68 -3.22 12.99
N GLN A 203 8.34 -2.95 11.72
CA GLN A 203 8.42 -1.64 11.11
C GLN A 203 7.53 -0.62 11.83
N ALA A 204 6.26 -0.94 12.07
CA ALA A 204 5.31 -0.03 12.73
C ALA A 204 5.77 0.34 14.15
N TYR A 205 6.21 -0.64 14.96
CA TYR A 205 6.73 -0.35 16.29
C TYR A 205 8.08 0.39 16.26
N THR A 206 8.94 0.12 15.27
CA THR A 206 10.20 0.85 15.08
C THR A 206 9.93 2.32 14.74
N LEU A 207 8.99 2.59 13.83
CA LEU A 207 8.53 3.94 13.51
C LEU A 207 7.97 4.65 14.75
N LYS A 208 7.16 3.96 15.58
CA LYS A 208 6.63 4.55 16.82
C LYS A 208 7.76 5.00 17.75
N ARG A 209 8.76 4.13 17.97
CA ARG A 209 9.94 4.45 18.79
C ARG A 209 10.79 5.59 18.22
N ILE A 210 10.88 5.70 16.90
CA ILE A 210 11.62 6.76 16.21
C ILE A 210 10.89 8.10 16.33
N ARG A 211 9.56 8.11 16.15
CA ARG A 211 8.75 9.33 16.04
C ARG A 211 8.28 9.88 17.38
N ASP A 212 8.18 9.04 18.41
CA ASP A 212 7.69 9.40 19.74
C ASP A 212 8.73 9.06 20.83
N PRO A 213 9.55 10.03 21.26
CA PRO A 213 10.52 9.84 22.35
C PRO A 213 9.88 9.50 23.70
N SER A 214 8.59 9.78 23.90
CA SER A 214 7.87 9.44 25.13
C SER A 214 7.40 7.99 25.17
N TYR A 215 7.49 7.27 24.05
CA TYR A 215 7.11 5.86 23.99
C TYR A 215 8.13 4.98 24.70
N HIS A 216 7.86 4.69 25.97
CA HIS A 216 8.71 3.85 26.80
C HIS A 216 8.68 2.39 26.35
N VAL A 217 9.87 1.83 26.12
CA VAL A 217 10.06 0.40 25.83
C VAL A 217 10.83 -0.27 26.96
N THR A 218 10.32 -1.41 27.43
CA THR A 218 11.05 -2.26 28.37
C THR A 218 12.04 -3.12 27.58
N LEU A 219 13.34 -2.83 27.72
CA LEU A 219 14.37 -3.63 27.07
C LEU A 219 14.54 -4.95 27.82
N ARG A 220 14.50 -6.06 27.07
CA ARG A 220 14.81 -7.39 27.60
C ARG A 220 16.33 -7.63 27.64
N PRO A 221 16.81 -8.58 28.46
CA PRO A 221 18.18 -9.07 28.36
C PRO A 221 18.52 -9.54 26.93
N HIS A 222 19.78 -9.38 26.53
CA HIS A 222 20.23 -9.80 25.20
C HIS A 222 20.09 -11.32 25.06
N LEU A 223 19.43 -11.78 23.98
CA LEU A 223 19.20 -13.22 23.75
C LEU A 223 20.28 -13.88 22.89
N SER A 224 20.97 -13.11 22.03
CA SER A 224 22.04 -13.65 21.19
C SER A 224 23.27 -13.93 22.04
N LYS A 225 23.72 -15.20 22.05
CA LYS A 225 24.90 -15.65 22.79
C LYS A 225 26.21 -15.30 22.08
N GLU A 226 26.16 -14.99 20.78
CA GLU A 226 27.34 -14.66 19.97
C GLU A 226 27.92 -13.26 20.27
N ILE A 227 27.15 -12.39 20.94
CA ILE A 227 27.58 -11.02 21.27
C ILE A 227 28.56 -11.00 22.47
N MET A 228 28.72 -12.11 23.20
CA MET A 228 29.52 -12.14 24.43
C MET A 228 31.03 -11.91 24.22
N ASP A 229 31.57 -12.05 23.01
CA ASP A 229 33.00 -11.85 22.72
C ASP A 229 33.34 -10.52 22.01
N SER A 230 32.34 -9.72 21.67
CA SER A 230 32.52 -8.45 20.95
C SER A 230 32.47 -7.28 21.94
N SER A 231 33.63 -6.74 22.31
CA SER A 231 33.75 -5.50 23.12
C SER A 231 33.30 -4.22 22.40
N LYS A 232 32.68 -4.34 21.23
CA LYS A 232 32.29 -3.22 20.38
C LYS A 232 31.00 -2.56 20.88
N PRO A 233 30.99 -1.23 21.06
CA PRO A 233 29.76 -0.46 21.31
C PRO A 233 28.66 -0.79 20.31
N ALA A 234 27.39 -0.77 20.73
CA ALA A 234 26.24 -1.05 19.86
C ALA A 234 26.21 -0.17 18.59
N ALA A 235 26.73 1.06 18.68
CA ALA A 235 26.89 1.97 17.54
C ALA A 235 27.84 1.44 16.45
N GLU A 236 28.83 0.63 16.79
CA GLU A 236 29.77 0.03 15.84
C GLU A 236 29.19 -1.21 15.12
N LEU A 237 28.04 -1.71 15.58
CA LEU A 237 27.28 -2.78 14.91
C LEU A 237 26.31 -2.22 13.84
N VAL A 238 26.06 -0.91 13.86
CA VAL A 238 25.22 -0.18 12.91
C VAL A 238 26.07 0.12 11.67
N LYS A 239 25.75 -0.52 10.55
CA LYS A 239 26.59 -0.48 9.33
C LYS A 239 25.91 0.20 8.15
N LEU A 240 24.59 0.38 8.18
CA LEU A 240 23.86 0.92 7.02
C LEU A 240 23.86 2.45 7.01
N ASN A 241 23.78 3.09 8.19
CA ASN A 241 23.99 4.53 8.31
C ASN A 241 24.83 4.91 9.55
N PRO A 242 26.17 5.08 9.40
CA PRO A 242 27.05 5.41 10.52
C PRO A 242 26.87 6.84 11.04
N THR A 243 26.14 7.71 10.33
CA THR A 243 25.85 9.09 10.71
C THR A 243 24.41 9.27 11.20
N SER A 244 23.75 8.19 11.64
CA SER A 244 22.37 8.25 12.12
C SER A 244 22.23 9.15 13.35
N GLU A 245 21.20 10.00 13.36
CA GLU A 245 20.82 10.82 14.51
C GLU A 245 19.89 10.07 15.48
N TYR A 246 19.42 8.88 15.11
CA TYR A 246 18.55 8.05 15.95
C TYR A 246 19.35 7.16 16.89
N ALA A 247 18.68 6.64 17.93
CA ALA A 247 19.31 5.67 18.83
C ALA A 247 19.89 4.48 18.03
N PRO A 248 21.09 3.98 18.40
CA PRO A 248 21.79 2.97 17.62
C PRO A 248 20.91 1.77 17.22
N GLY A 249 20.93 1.44 15.94
CA GLY A 249 20.24 0.27 15.36
C GLY A 249 18.78 0.50 14.96
N LEU A 250 18.13 1.60 15.38
CA LEU A 250 16.74 1.88 14.96
C LEU A 250 16.61 2.13 13.46
N GLU A 251 17.49 2.97 12.91
CA GLU A 251 17.50 3.27 11.47
C GLU A 251 17.85 2.03 10.65
N ASP A 252 18.90 1.30 11.01
CA ASP A 252 19.28 0.05 10.33
C ASP A 252 18.15 -0.98 10.37
N THR A 253 17.47 -1.11 11.50
CA THR A 253 16.28 -1.98 11.64
C THR A 253 15.19 -1.54 10.67
N LEU A 254 14.90 -0.23 10.62
CA LEU A 254 13.88 0.29 9.72
C LEU A 254 14.25 0.04 8.24
N ILE A 255 15.49 0.31 7.84
CA ILE A 255 15.99 0.03 6.48
C ILE A 255 15.84 -1.45 6.13
N LEU A 256 16.18 -2.36 7.05
CA LEU A 256 16.04 -3.81 6.84
C LEU A 256 14.58 -4.20 6.63
N THR A 257 13.66 -3.67 7.45
CA THR A 257 12.22 -3.92 7.24
C THR A 257 11.75 -3.40 5.89
N MET A 258 12.15 -2.18 5.49
CA MET A 258 11.75 -1.59 4.22
C MET A 258 12.21 -2.43 3.02
N LYS A 259 13.48 -2.87 3.05
CA LYS A 259 14.05 -3.75 2.03
C LYS A 259 13.36 -5.11 1.99
N GLY A 260 13.12 -5.73 3.14
CA GLY A 260 12.49 -7.05 3.21
C GLY A 260 11.03 -7.03 2.76
N VAL A 261 10.25 -6.03 3.18
CA VAL A 261 8.86 -5.85 2.73
C VAL A 261 8.82 -5.59 1.22
N ALA A 262 9.68 -4.73 0.70
CA ALA A 262 9.77 -4.48 -0.75
C ALA A 262 10.14 -5.74 -1.54
N ALA A 263 11.11 -6.53 -1.04
CA ALA A 263 11.52 -7.79 -1.68
C ALA A 263 10.39 -8.84 -1.70
N GLY A 264 9.58 -8.89 -0.64
CA GLY A 264 8.45 -9.82 -0.54
C GLY A 264 7.26 -9.43 -1.44
N LEU A 265 6.92 -8.14 -1.46
CA LEU A 265 5.76 -7.62 -2.20
C LEU A 265 6.03 -7.43 -3.68
N GLN A 266 7.29 -7.17 -4.08
CA GLN A 266 7.69 -7.04 -5.49
C GLN A 266 6.85 -5.97 -6.22
N ASN A 267 6.42 -6.26 -7.46
CA ASN A 267 5.61 -5.36 -8.27
C ASN A 267 4.20 -5.16 -7.68
N THR A 268 3.72 -3.92 -7.66
CA THR A 268 2.35 -3.58 -7.26
C THR A 268 1.72 -2.69 -8.34
N GLY A 269 1.79 -1.37 -8.18
CA GLY A 269 1.38 -0.39 -9.20
C GLY A 269 2.49 0.56 -9.62
#